data_AF-A0A3L7RP75-F1
#
_entry.id   AF-A0A3L7RP75-F1
#
_cell.length_a   1.000
_cell.length_b   1.000
_cell.length_c   1.000
_cell.angle_alpha   90.00
_cell.angle_beta   90.00
_cell.angle_gamma   90.00
#
_symmetry.space_group_name_H-M   'P 1'
#
loop_
_entity.id
_entity.type
_entity.pdbx_description
1 polymer ?
#
loop_
_entity_poly.entity_id
_entity_poly.type
_entity_poly.pdbx_seq_one_letter_code
_entity_poly.pdbx_strand_id
1 'polypeptide(L)'
;MRTLGALHSFLAFAASSLTDRSIRWPTWPEWQRVLLLQDYNTRVVMLGTMLLGLAAGMVGSFTLLRRRALMGDALSHATLPGVGLAFLIAPSLGLAEKSLPVLLTGAALSGIAGVVAILYVRNLTRLKEDAALGIVLSVFFGAGIAILSIAQQSVGHSAGLESFIYGKPASMIESDRLL
;
A
#
# COMPACT_ATOMS: atom_id res chain seq x y z
N MET A 1 -10.69 6.62 -51.97
CA MET A 1 -10.59 5.24 -51.44
C MET A 1 -9.47 5.00 -50.42
N ARG A 2 -8.64 5.99 -50.04
CA ARG A 2 -7.54 5.82 -49.04
C ARG A 2 -7.86 6.31 -47.61
N THR A 3 -8.98 6.98 -47.40
CA THR A 3 -9.32 7.65 -46.12
C THR A 3 -10.12 6.78 -45.15
N LEU A 4 -10.73 5.68 -45.60
CA LEU A 4 -11.47 4.73 -44.74
C LEU A 4 -10.56 3.76 -43.97
N GLY A 5 -9.33 3.48 -44.46
CA GLY A 5 -8.37 2.59 -43.78
C GLY A 5 -7.66 3.21 -42.56
N ALA A 6 -7.56 4.55 -42.52
CA ALA A 6 -6.95 5.28 -41.42
C ALA A 6 -7.85 5.31 -40.16
N LEU A 7 -9.17 5.37 -40.34
CA LEU A 7 -10.13 5.33 -39.23
C LEU A 7 -10.21 3.94 -38.56
N HIS A 8 -10.04 2.85 -39.33
CA HIS A 8 -10.06 1.49 -38.77
C HIS A 8 -8.79 1.17 -37.96
N SER A 9 -7.62 1.68 -38.38
CA SER A 9 -6.35 1.53 -37.65
C SER A 9 -6.28 2.40 -36.39
N PHE A 10 -6.87 3.59 -36.41
CA PHE A 10 -7.00 4.43 -35.20
C PHE A 10 -7.96 3.84 -34.16
N LEU A 11 -9.07 3.22 -34.58
CA LEU A 11 -9.99 2.54 -33.65
C LEU A 11 -9.37 1.26 -33.04
N ALA A 12 -8.49 0.57 -33.77
CA ALA A 12 -7.74 -0.58 -33.25
C ALA A 12 -6.65 -0.18 -32.23
N PHE A 13 -6.02 0.99 -32.41
CA PHE A 13 -5.03 1.54 -31.48
C PHE A 13 -5.68 2.13 -30.22
N ALA A 14 -6.85 2.78 -30.36
CA ALA A 14 -7.60 3.32 -29.22
C ALA A 14 -8.21 2.23 -28.33
N ALA A 15 -8.53 1.05 -28.89
CA ALA A 15 -9.06 -0.09 -28.14
C ALA A 15 -7.98 -0.90 -27.38
N SER A 16 -6.70 -0.71 -27.68
CA SER A 16 -5.57 -1.48 -27.10
C SER A 16 -4.79 -0.72 -26.03
N SER A 17 -5.20 0.50 -25.68
CA SER A 17 -4.34 1.44 -24.97
C SER A 17 -4.91 1.90 -23.63
N LEU A 18 -4.88 1.02 -22.61
CA LEU A 18 -4.76 1.29 -21.15
C LEU A 18 -5.65 0.40 -20.26
N THR A 19 -6.61 -0.36 -20.84
CA THR A 19 -7.55 -1.20 -20.07
C THR A 19 -7.44 -2.71 -20.36
N ASP A 20 -6.47 -3.12 -21.18
CA ASP A 20 -6.26 -4.54 -21.51
C ASP A 20 -5.72 -5.30 -20.29
N ARG A 21 -6.64 -5.98 -19.57
CA ARG A 21 -6.35 -6.93 -18.48
C ARG A 21 -6.22 -8.36 -19.02
N SER A 22 -5.86 -8.55 -20.29
CA SER A 22 -5.61 -9.88 -20.81
C SER A 22 -4.47 -10.54 -20.04
N ILE A 23 -4.81 -11.52 -19.21
CA ILE A 23 -3.84 -12.39 -18.53
C ILE A 23 -3.21 -13.25 -19.62
N ARG A 24 -2.09 -12.77 -20.15
CA ARG A 24 -1.25 -13.53 -21.08
C ARG A 24 -0.48 -14.55 -20.25
N TRP A 25 -0.78 -15.82 -20.49
CA TRP A 25 -0.07 -16.91 -19.83
C TRP A 25 1.40 -16.91 -20.27
N PRO A 26 2.34 -16.91 -19.32
CA PRO A 26 3.75 -16.86 -19.64
C PRO A 26 4.19 -18.13 -20.35
N THR A 27 5.03 -17.95 -21.36
CA THR A 27 5.62 -19.03 -22.17
C THR A 27 6.71 -19.75 -21.39
N TRP A 28 7.00 -21.01 -21.71
CA TRP A 28 8.04 -21.81 -21.03
C TRP A 28 9.42 -21.12 -20.91
N PRO A 29 9.90 -20.35 -21.90
CA PRO A 29 11.15 -19.60 -21.77
C PRO A 29 11.05 -18.43 -20.77
N GLU A 30 9.87 -17.83 -20.59
CA GLU A 30 9.64 -16.79 -19.58
C GLU A 30 9.68 -17.38 -18.17
N TRP A 31 9.08 -18.55 -17.98
CA TRP A 31 9.20 -19.29 -16.72
C TRP A 31 10.65 -19.56 -16.36
N GLN A 32 11.47 -19.97 -17.33
CA GLN A 32 12.89 -20.17 -17.12
C GLN A 32 13.62 -18.86 -16.77
N ARG A 33 13.33 -17.74 -17.44
CA ARG A 33 13.94 -16.43 -17.11
C ARG A 33 13.63 -15.96 -15.69
N VAL A 34 12.40 -16.20 -15.23
CA VAL A 34 11.97 -15.88 -13.87
C VAL A 34 12.64 -16.80 -12.85
N LEU A 35 12.64 -18.12 -13.08
CA LEU A 35 13.28 -19.10 -12.18
C LEU A 35 14.81 -18.98 -12.13
N LEU A 36 15.44 -18.64 -13.26
CA LEU A 36 16.89 -18.42 -13.36
C LEU A 36 17.30 -17.02 -12.89
N LEU A 37 16.35 -16.22 -12.40
CA LEU A 37 16.55 -14.83 -11.97
C LEU A 37 17.34 -14.04 -13.02
N GLN A 38 17.08 -14.22 -14.32
CA GLN A 38 17.82 -13.50 -15.35
C GLN A 38 17.42 -12.03 -15.41
N ASP A 39 16.15 -11.73 -15.13
CA ASP A 39 15.62 -10.38 -15.16
C ASP A 39 15.99 -9.59 -13.90
N TYR A 40 16.44 -8.35 -14.11
CA TYR A 40 16.85 -7.44 -13.04
C TYR A 40 15.72 -7.14 -12.05
N ASN A 41 14.51 -6.84 -12.53
CA ASN A 41 13.35 -6.57 -11.67
C ASN A 41 13.01 -7.79 -10.79
N THR A 42 13.09 -9.00 -11.34
CA THR A 42 12.82 -10.24 -10.57
C THR A 42 13.80 -10.40 -9.42
N ARG A 43 15.09 -10.08 -9.62
CA ARG A 43 16.11 -10.11 -8.54
C ARG A 43 15.79 -9.10 -7.45
N VAL A 44 15.48 -7.87 -7.83
CA VAL A 44 15.19 -6.78 -6.89
C VAL A 44 13.97 -7.14 -6.05
N VAL A 45 12.87 -7.57 -6.68
CA VAL A 45 11.63 -7.98 -5.99
C VAL A 45 11.83 -9.18 -5.08
N MET A 46 12.54 -10.22 -5.53
CA MET A 46 12.84 -11.39 -4.69
C MET A 46 13.67 -11.01 -3.46
N LEU A 47 14.73 -10.21 -3.63
CA LEU A 47 15.56 -9.80 -2.50
C LEU A 47 14.78 -8.93 -1.51
N GLY A 48 14.04 -7.93 -1.99
CA GLY A 48 13.27 -7.06 -1.09
C GLY A 48 12.12 -7.79 -0.38
N THR A 49 11.40 -8.69 -1.06
CA THR A 49 10.36 -9.49 -0.40
C THR A 49 10.95 -10.51 0.58
N MET A 50 12.13 -11.06 0.31
CA MET A 50 12.85 -11.93 1.25
C MET A 50 13.31 -11.17 2.50
N LEU A 51 13.90 -9.98 2.34
CA LEU A 51 14.28 -9.10 3.45
C LEU A 51 13.05 -8.67 4.26
N LEU A 52 11.97 -8.26 3.59
CA LEU A 52 10.71 -7.89 4.22
C LEU A 52 10.10 -9.06 4.99
N GLY A 53 10.11 -10.26 4.41
CA GLY A 53 9.64 -11.49 5.05
C GLY A 53 10.47 -11.89 6.27
N LEU A 54 11.80 -11.73 6.22
CA LEU A 54 12.68 -11.95 7.37
C LEU A 54 12.39 -10.95 8.49
N ALA A 55 12.29 -9.66 8.17
CA ALA A 55 11.97 -8.62 9.15
C ALA A 55 10.59 -8.85 9.80
N ALA A 56 9.56 -9.07 8.97
CA ALA A 56 8.20 -9.36 9.44
C ALA A 56 8.13 -10.67 10.25
N GLY A 57 8.86 -11.70 9.85
CA GLY A 57 8.94 -12.98 10.56
C GLY A 57 9.61 -12.88 11.93
N MET A 58 10.69 -12.11 12.05
CA MET A 58 11.36 -11.84 13.33
C MET A 58 10.46 -11.05 14.28
N VAL A 59 9.87 -9.94 13.81
CA VAL A 59 8.96 -9.11 14.60
C VAL A 59 7.68 -9.87 14.97
N GLY A 60 7.12 -10.62 14.02
CA GLY A 60 5.93 -11.46 14.21
C GLY A 60 6.16 -12.55 15.25
N SER A 61 7.28 -13.24 15.18
CA SER A 61 7.64 -14.30 16.14
C SER A 61 7.81 -13.73 17.56
N PHE A 62 8.49 -12.59 17.71
CA PHE A 62 8.65 -11.93 19.01
C PHE A 62 7.33 -11.41 19.60
N THR A 63 6.46 -10.83 18.77
CA THR A 63 5.14 -10.32 19.20
C THR A 63 4.19 -11.45 19.59
N LEU A 64 4.24 -12.60 18.90
CA LEU A 64 3.54 -13.83 19.26
C LEU A 64 3.96 -14.35 20.63
N LEU A 65 5.26 -14.51 20.88
CA LEU A 65 5.77 -14.97 22.18
C LEU A 65 5.37 -14.02 23.33
N ARG A 66 5.25 -12.71 23.06
CA ARG A 66 4.78 -11.71 24.04
C ARG A 66 3.27 -11.69 24.25
N ARG A 67 2.48 -12.55 23.60
CA ARG A 67 1.01 -12.52 23.59
C ARG A 67 0.44 -11.17 23.12
N ARG A 68 1.17 -10.47 22.25
CA ARG A 68 0.79 -9.16 21.68
C ARG A 68 0.52 -9.25 20.17
N ALA A 69 0.02 -10.39 19.71
CA ALA A 69 -0.25 -10.63 18.29
C ALA A 69 -1.24 -9.60 17.70
N LEU A 70 -2.23 -9.16 18.49
CA LEU A 70 -3.24 -8.17 18.09
C LEU A 70 -2.70 -6.74 17.93
N MET A 71 -1.49 -6.47 18.43
CA MET A 71 -0.89 -5.13 18.37
C MET A 71 -0.46 -4.76 16.95
N GLY A 72 -0.02 -5.75 16.16
CA GLY A 72 0.35 -5.54 14.75
C GLY A 72 -0.85 -5.25 13.85
N ASP A 73 -2.00 -5.87 14.15
CA ASP A 73 -3.26 -5.62 13.46
C ASP A 73 -3.74 -4.18 13.70
N ALA A 74 -3.82 -3.77 14.98
CA ALA A 74 -4.17 -2.41 15.35
C ALA A 74 -3.23 -1.35 14.73
N LEU A 75 -1.92 -1.63 14.68
CA LEU A 75 -0.96 -0.72 14.07
C LEU A 75 -1.18 -0.58 12.57
N SER A 76 -1.44 -1.68 11.86
CA SER A 76 -1.68 -1.67 10.41
C SER A 76 -2.90 -0.81 10.07
N HIS A 77 -3.99 -0.97 10.82
CA HIS A 77 -5.19 -0.16 10.64
C HIS A 77 -5.05 1.29 11.09
N ALA A 78 -4.16 1.57 12.05
CA ALA A 78 -3.82 2.94 12.43
C ALA A 78 -3.04 3.70 11.36
N THR A 79 -2.35 3.01 10.43
CA THR A 79 -1.63 3.70 9.33
C THR A 79 -2.55 4.21 8.21
N LEU A 80 -3.69 3.54 7.97
CA LEU A 80 -4.67 3.89 6.93
C LEU A 80 -5.18 5.35 7.02
N PRO A 81 -5.67 5.84 8.18
CA PRO A 81 -6.08 7.25 8.30
C PRO A 81 -4.94 8.23 8.06
N GLY A 82 -3.70 7.88 8.42
CA GLY A 82 -2.51 8.69 8.14
C GLY A 82 -2.22 8.88 6.66
N VAL A 83 -2.32 7.80 5.88
CA VAL A 83 -2.16 7.85 4.43
C VAL A 83 -3.27 8.69 3.80
N GLY A 84 -4.52 8.52 4.24
CA GLY A 84 -5.65 9.32 3.77
C GLY A 84 -5.49 10.82 4.08
N LEU A 85 -5.05 11.16 5.29
CA LEU A 85 -4.80 12.55 5.68
C LEU A 85 -3.61 13.17 4.92
N ALA A 86 -2.49 12.45 4.80
CA ALA A 86 -1.35 12.95 4.04
C ALA A 86 -1.71 13.18 2.57
N PHE A 87 -2.56 12.34 2.00
CA PHE A 87 -3.07 12.53 0.64
C PHE A 87 -3.98 13.76 0.51
N LEU A 88 -4.83 14.05 1.49
CA LEU A 88 -5.67 15.26 1.48
C LEU A 88 -4.87 16.56 1.70
N ILE A 89 -3.78 16.48 2.47
CA ILE A 89 -2.97 17.64 2.85
C ILE A 89 -1.86 17.93 1.82
N ALA A 90 -1.39 16.93 1.05
CA ALA A 90 -0.35 17.13 0.04
C ALA A 90 -0.70 18.19 -1.03
N PRO A 91 -1.93 18.22 -1.62
CA PRO A 91 -2.32 19.24 -2.58
C PRO A 91 -2.36 20.66 -1.99
N SER A 92 -2.76 20.81 -0.72
CA SER A 92 -2.87 22.13 -0.08
C SER A 92 -1.52 22.74 0.31
N LEU A 93 -0.46 21.93 0.40
CA LEU A 93 0.92 22.39 0.59
C LEU A 93 1.69 22.66 -0.72
N GLY A 94 1.06 22.50 -1.89
CA GLY A 94 1.73 22.69 -3.18
C GLY A 94 2.83 21.65 -3.48
N LEU A 95 2.84 20.54 -2.73
CA LEU A 95 3.72 19.40 -2.96
C LEU A 95 3.06 18.45 -3.95
N ALA A 96 3.88 17.74 -4.74
CA ALA A 96 3.37 16.74 -5.67
C ALA A 96 2.50 15.72 -4.92
N GLU A 97 1.25 15.54 -5.39
CA GLU A 97 0.17 14.71 -4.81
C GLU A 97 0.59 13.25 -4.51
N LYS A 98 1.73 12.81 -5.07
CA LYS A 98 2.22 11.43 -5.08
C LYS A 98 3.69 11.33 -4.65
N SER A 99 4.15 12.17 -3.73
CA SER A 99 5.49 11.98 -3.15
C SER A 99 5.43 10.85 -2.11
N LEU A 100 5.98 9.69 -2.50
CA LEU A 100 6.19 8.52 -1.63
C LEU A 100 6.66 8.87 -0.20
N PRO A 101 7.63 9.78 0.01
CA PRO A 101 8.05 10.18 1.36
C PRO A 101 6.96 10.90 2.17
N VAL A 102 6.09 11.70 1.55
CA VAL A 102 5.00 12.39 2.26
C VAL A 102 3.93 11.40 2.71
N LEU A 103 3.59 10.42 1.87
CA LEU A 103 2.66 9.37 2.27
C LEU A 103 3.26 8.48 3.37
N LEU A 104 4.54 8.13 3.29
CA LEU A 104 5.23 7.34 4.32
C LEU A 104 5.26 8.08 5.67
N THR A 105 5.57 9.38 5.65
CA THR A 105 5.58 10.19 6.89
C THR A 105 4.18 10.31 7.49
N GLY A 106 3.14 10.49 6.68
CA GLY A 106 1.75 10.46 7.15
C GLY A 106 1.35 9.13 7.78
N ALA A 107 1.70 8.02 7.12
CA ALA A 107 1.48 6.67 7.65
C ALA A 107 2.21 6.46 8.98
N ALA A 108 3.48 6.87 9.07
CA ALA A 108 4.30 6.74 10.26
C ALA A 108 3.75 7.57 11.43
N LEU A 109 3.39 8.84 11.19
CA LEU A 109 2.82 9.72 12.21
C LEU A 109 1.50 9.17 12.75
N SER A 110 0.62 8.66 11.88
CA SER A 110 -0.65 8.08 12.31
C SER A 110 -0.47 6.74 13.02
N GLY A 111 0.51 5.91 12.60
CA GLY A 111 0.90 4.71 13.33
C GLY A 111 1.39 5.03 14.74
N ILE A 112 2.26 6.04 14.91
CA ILE A 112 2.72 6.51 16.22
C ILE A 112 1.53 7.02 17.05
N ALA A 113 0.64 7.82 16.46
CA ALA A 113 -0.57 8.31 17.13
C ALA A 113 -1.48 7.14 17.58
N GLY A 114 -1.60 6.09 16.77
CA GLY A 114 -2.32 4.86 17.12
C GLY A 114 -1.71 4.15 18.32
N VAL A 115 -0.39 3.99 18.37
CA VAL A 115 0.31 3.39 19.53
C VAL A 115 0.10 4.24 20.79
N VAL A 116 0.21 5.56 20.67
CA VAL A 116 -0.03 6.48 21.80
C VAL A 116 -1.47 6.39 22.27
N ALA A 117 -2.45 6.31 21.36
CA ALA A 117 -3.86 6.13 21.70
C ALA A 117 -4.09 4.81 22.45
N ILE A 118 -3.48 3.70 22.01
CA ILE A 118 -3.55 2.40 22.71
C ILE A 118 -2.99 2.51 24.12
N LEU A 119 -1.80 3.12 24.28
CA LEU A 119 -1.16 3.30 25.58
C LEU A 119 -1.98 4.21 26.50
N TYR A 120 -2.59 5.26 25.94
CA TYR A 120 -3.44 6.19 26.67
C TYR A 120 -4.72 5.51 27.19
N VAL A 121 -5.43 4.78 26.33
CA VAL A 121 -6.63 4.01 26.73
C VAL A 121 -6.27 2.93 27.76
N ARG A 122 -5.12 2.27 27.61
CA ARG A 122 -4.62 1.27 28.57
C ARG A 122 -4.27 1.89 29.93
N ASN A 123 -3.73 3.11 29.97
CA ASN A 123 -3.36 3.76 31.24
C ASN A 123 -4.56 4.42 31.93
N LEU A 124 -5.51 4.98 31.18
CA LEU A 124 -6.66 5.68 31.74
C LEU A 124 -7.75 4.71 32.24
N THR A 125 -7.78 3.49 31.69
CA THR A 125 -8.85 2.53 31.95
C THR A 125 -8.31 1.17 32.40
N ARG A 126 -8.96 0.54 33.40
CA ARG A 126 -8.63 -0.83 33.86
C ARG A 126 -9.12 -1.93 32.90
N LEU A 127 -9.12 -1.68 31.59
CA LEU A 127 -9.55 -2.66 30.59
C LEU A 127 -8.42 -3.63 30.24
N LYS A 128 -8.81 -4.84 29.81
CA LYS A 128 -7.90 -5.84 29.24
C LYS A 128 -7.22 -5.29 27.99
N GLU A 129 -5.96 -5.66 27.77
CA GLU A 129 -5.15 -5.19 26.63
C GLU A 129 -5.85 -5.44 25.28
N ASP A 130 -6.52 -6.59 25.15
CA ASP A 130 -7.29 -6.98 23.96
C ASP A 130 -8.48 -6.04 23.68
N ALA A 131 -9.15 -5.53 24.74
CA ALA A 131 -10.29 -4.64 24.60
C ALA A 131 -9.86 -3.23 24.19
N ALA A 132 -8.75 -2.72 24.74
CA ALA A 132 -8.17 -1.45 24.32
C ALA A 132 -7.74 -1.49 22.84
N LEU A 133 -7.11 -2.59 22.42
CA LEU A 133 -6.73 -2.81 21.03
C LEU A 133 -7.96 -2.81 20.10
N GLY A 134 -9.03 -3.53 20.45
CA GLY A 134 -10.25 -3.58 19.64
C GLY A 134 -10.96 -2.22 19.50
N ILE A 135 -10.96 -1.40 20.54
CA ILE A 135 -11.53 -0.04 20.49
C ILE A 135 -10.72 0.84 19.53
N VAL A 136 -9.40 0.90 19.70
CA VAL A 136 -8.55 1.75 18.85
C VAL A 136 -8.58 1.28 17.40
N LEU A 137 -8.51 -0.03 17.17
CA LEU A 137 -8.63 -0.66 15.85
C LEU A 137 -9.90 -0.18 15.12
N SER A 138 -11.06 -0.30 15.77
CA SER A 138 -12.35 0.05 15.17
C SER A 138 -12.46 1.54 14.85
N VAL A 139 -11.97 2.40 15.76
CA VAL A 139 -12.02 3.86 15.58
C VAL A 139 -11.08 4.30 14.44
N PHE A 140 -9.83 3.84 14.44
CA PHE A 140 -8.86 4.23 13.41
C PHE A 140 -9.22 3.66 12.03
N PHE A 141 -9.75 2.43 11.98
CA PHE A 141 -10.22 1.86 10.73
C PHE A 141 -11.41 2.62 10.16
N GLY A 142 -12.44 2.90 10.98
CA GLY A 142 -13.60 3.68 10.57
C GLY A 142 -13.23 5.10 10.12
N ALA A 143 -12.36 5.77 10.89
CA ALA A 143 -11.84 7.08 10.53
C ALA A 143 -11.05 7.04 9.21
N GLY A 144 -10.19 6.04 9.03
CA GLY A 144 -9.39 5.87 7.81
C GLY A 144 -10.24 5.68 6.57
N ILE A 145 -11.26 4.82 6.64
CA ILE A 145 -12.20 4.61 5.52
C ILE A 145 -13.00 5.88 5.23
N ALA A 146 -13.46 6.60 6.26
CA ALA A 146 -14.19 7.86 6.06
C ALA A 146 -13.32 8.92 5.36
N ILE A 147 -12.08 9.10 5.82
CA ILE A 147 -11.11 10.03 5.23
C ILE A 147 -10.78 9.62 3.78
N LEU A 148 -10.55 8.32 3.56
CA LEU A 148 -10.27 7.79 2.23
C LEU A 148 -11.45 7.99 1.27
N SER A 149 -12.68 7.81 1.75
CA SER A 149 -13.88 8.03 0.93
C SER A 149 -14.00 9.50 0.48
N ILE A 150 -13.71 10.45 1.39
CA ILE A 150 -13.68 11.89 1.06
C ILE A 150 -12.55 12.21 0.08
N ALA A 151 -11.37 11.61 0.27
CA ALA A 151 -10.23 11.76 -0.64
C ALA A 151 -10.55 11.24 -2.05
N GLN A 152 -11.23 10.10 -2.16
CA GLN A 152 -11.64 9.53 -3.45
C GLN A 152 -12.68 10.39 -4.18
N GLN A 153 -13.59 11.04 -3.43
CA GLN A 153 -14.60 11.94 -4.01
C GLN A 153 -14.01 13.28 -4.47
N SER A 154 -12.98 13.78 -3.79
CA SER A 154 -12.39 15.10 -4.06
C SER A 154 -11.32 15.09 -5.16
N VAL A 155 -10.51 14.02 -5.29
CA VAL A 155 -9.34 13.99 -6.18
C VAL A 155 -9.59 13.27 -7.53
N GLY A 156 -10.84 12.90 -7.82
CA GLY A 156 -11.19 12.26 -9.10
C GLY A 156 -10.84 10.78 -9.12
N HIS A 157 -11.85 9.98 -9.49
CA HIS A 157 -11.84 8.54 -9.51
C HIS A 157 -10.63 7.98 -10.28
N SER A 158 -9.72 7.29 -9.55
CA SER A 158 -8.60 6.44 -10.03
C SER A 158 -7.17 6.99 -9.87
N ALA A 159 -6.88 7.82 -8.87
CA ALA A 159 -5.53 8.29 -8.58
C ALA A 159 -4.59 7.20 -7.98
N GLY A 160 -4.51 5.99 -8.53
CA GLY A 160 -3.50 4.97 -8.19
C GLY A 160 -3.39 4.54 -6.72
N LEU A 161 -4.28 5.03 -5.84
CA LEU A 161 -4.23 4.82 -4.40
C LEU A 161 -4.54 3.36 -4.07
N GLU A 162 -5.44 2.73 -4.82
CA GLU A 162 -5.66 1.29 -4.71
C GLU A 162 -4.38 0.51 -5.02
N SER A 163 -3.65 0.85 -6.08
CA SER A 163 -2.38 0.16 -6.38
C SER A 163 -1.27 0.40 -5.34
N PHE A 164 -1.33 1.53 -4.62
CA PHE A 164 -0.40 1.87 -3.55
C PHE A 164 -0.78 1.16 -2.24
N ILE A 165 -2.05 1.20 -1.85
CA ILE A 165 -2.58 0.55 -0.65
C ILE A 165 -2.52 -0.98 -0.78
N TYR A 166 -2.86 -1.54 -1.94
CA TYR A 166 -2.78 -2.98 -2.18
C TYR A 166 -1.36 -3.47 -2.46
N GLY A 167 -0.43 -2.57 -2.79
CA GLY A 167 0.96 -2.88 -3.08
C GLY A 167 1.15 -3.72 -4.35
N LYS A 168 2.10 -3.33 -5.20
CA LYS A 168 2.58 -4.19 -6.28
C LYS A 168 4.06 -4.46 -6.07
N PRO A 169 4.43 -5.62 -5.50
CA PRO A 169 5.84 -6.02 -5.38
C PRO A 169 6.56 -5.91 -6.72
N ALA A 170 5.86 -6.20 -7.81
CA ALA A 170 6.35 -6.13 -9.18
C ALA A 170 6.83 -4.73 -9.65
N SER A 171 6.51 -3.63 -8.95
CA SER A 171 6.98 -2.28 -9.31
C SER A 171 8.08 -1.74 -8.40
N MET A 172 8.70 -2.59 -7.57
CA MET A 172 9.75 -2.18 -6.65
C MET A 172 11.03 -1.78 -7.42
N ILE A 173 11.53 -0.57 -7.15
CA ILE A 173 12.69 0.02 -7.83
C ILE A 173 13.90 -0.11 -6.89
N GLU A 174 15.13 -0.10 -7.41
CA GLU A 174 16.33 -0.22 -6.57
C GLU A 174 16.54 0.89 -5.53
N SER A 175 15.80 1.99 -5.60
CA SER A 175 15.77 2.98 -4.53
C SER A 175 15.03 2.50 -3.28
N ASP A 176 14.08 1.56 -3.41
CA ASP A 176 13.26 1.08 -2.28
C ASP A 176 13.99 0.06 -1.40
N ARG A 177 15.10 -0.54 -1.87
CA ARG A 177 15.85 -1.53 -1.05
C ARG A 177 16.71 -0.93 0.05
N LEU A 178 16.93 0.39 0.03
CA LEU A 178 17.83 1.10 0.98
C LEU A 178 17.08 2.06 1.93
N LEU A 179 15.78 2.24 1.73
CA LEU A 179 14.90 3.01 2.62
C LEU A 179 14.20 2.08 3.60
#